data_AF-A0A4R4A964-F1
#
_entry.id   AF-A0A4R4A964-F1
#
_cell.length_a   1.000
_cell.length_b   1.000
_cell.length_c   1.000
_cell.angle_alpha   90.00
_cell.angle_beta   90.00
_cell.angle_gamma   90.00
#
_symmetry.space_group_name_H-M   'P 1'
#
loop_
_entity.id
_entity.type
_entity.pdbx_description
1 polymer ?
#
loop_
_entity_poly.entity_id
_entity_poly.type
_entity_poly.pdbx_seq_one_letter_code
_entity_poly.pdbx_strand_id
1 'polypeptide(L)'
;MIRQRGFSLIELMIASTISLMMIAALGAVMVSTRTTQRTTQTLAMLQEDARYAFLALTRDVRMAGYTGGYQLDSAPASWPPETTDIANPLHGLDDEHDTITMSGRTGGDVLHLVRADTDHAFVLDTACQGGAGAARFTLACQPTHFPLAGQTWIATSPYFTETFAVTSTDPSAGCATGSATTLTLVSDSTTACGFGSDTATPRLYPLIAHSYFVGTNDEGEPALMVRQDGTDTELVEGISDLQILYGIDDDADKSVDRYVRADQVSSATTASARAEDWRRVLAIRLTLTLTPTNDLDGTLDDRIVSGTIAVRNRLIQP
;
A
#
# COMPACT_ATOMS: atom_id res chain seq x y z
N MET A 1 62.57 53.57 -22.70
CA MET A 1 61.18 53.74 -23.19
C MET A 1 60.82 52.53 -24.04
N ILE A 2 59.98 51.63 -23.52
CA ILE A 2 59.51 50.47 -24.29
C ILE A 2 58.41 50.99 -25.23
N ARG A 3 58.63 50.89 -26.56
CA ARG A 3 57.63 51.24 -27.57
C ARG A 3 56.46 50.24 -27.48
N GLN A 4 55.26 50.72 -27.13
CA GLN A 4 54.04 49.92 -27.26
C GLN A 4 53.76 49.70 -28.75
N ARG A 5 53.79 48.45 -29.19
CA ARG A 5 53.29 48.05 -30.52
C ARG A 5 51.77 47.91 -30.40
N GLY A 6 51.02 48.71 -31.17
CA GLY A 6 49.55 48.61 -31.23
C GLY A 6 49.10 47.35 -31.94
N PHE A 7 47.96 46.80 -31.53
CA PHE A 7 47.35 45.61 -32.13
C PHE A 7 46.79 45.92 -33.53
N SER A 8 46.92 44.96 -34.44
CA SER A 8 46.27 45.05 -35.75
C SER A 8 44.78 44.72 -35.65
N LEU A 9 43.96 45.33 -36.51
CA LEU A 9 42.51 45.09 -36.56
C LEU A 9 42.21 43.60 -36.84
N ILE A 10 43.08 42.94 -37.62
CA ILE A 10 42.96 41.52 -37.95
C ILE A 10 43.28 40.59 -36.76
N GLU A 11 44.25 40.93 -35.90
CA GLU A 11 44.49 40.20 -34.64
C GLU A 11 43.27 40.25 -33.72
N LEU A 12 42.59 41.40 -33.65
CA LEU A 12 41.39 41.55 -32.81
C LEU A 12 40.22 40.74 -33.36
N MET A 13 40.07 40.68 -34.69
CA MET A 13 39.07 39.81 -35.34
C MET A 13 39.35 38.33 -35.11
N ILE A 14 40.62 37.90 -35.20
CA ILE A 14 41.00 36.50 -34.94
C ILE A 14 40.82 36.15 -33.47
N ALA A 15 41.25 37.01 -32.54
CA ALA A 15 41.11 36.75 -31.11
C ALA A 15 39.64 36.67 -30.66
N SER A 16 38.79 37.57 -31.16
CA SER A 16 37.36 37.57 -30.84
C SER A 16 36.62 36.36 -31.43
N THR A 17 36.95 35.95 -32.65
CA THR A 17 36.34 34.76 -33.28
C THR A 17 36.72 33.47 -32.54
N ILE A 18 37.98 33.31 -32.14
CA ILE A 18 38.42 32.15 -31.33
C ILE A 18 37.74 32.14 -29.96
N SER A 19 37.66 33.30 -29.29
CA SER A 19 37.01 33.42 -27.98
C SER A 19 35.54 33.05 -28.06
N LEU A 20 34.83 33.53 -29.08
CA LEU A 20 33.43 33.21 -29.32
C LEU A 20 33.23 31.71 -29.58
N MET A 21 34.09 31.11 -30.40
CA MET A 21 34.05 29.68 -30.69
C MET A 21 34.30 28.83 -29.44
N MET A 22 35.23 29.24 -28.58
CA MET A 22 35.53 28.53 -27.34
C MET A 22 34.37 28.64 -26.34
N ILE A 23 33.77 29.82 -26.17
CA ILE A 23 32.60 30.02 -25.30
C ILE A 23 31.42 29.19 -25.80
N ALA A 24 31.18 29.14 -27.11
CA ALA A 24 30.12 28.32 -27.70
C ALA A 24 30.34 26.82 -27.43
N ALA A 25 31.58 26.33 -27.60
CA ALA A 25 31.92 24.94 -27.31
C ALA A 25 31.73 24.58 -25.83
N LEU A 26 32.22 25.42 -24.91
CA LEU A 26 32.04 25.23 -23.46
C LEU A 26 30.57 25.31 -23.05
N GLY A 27 29.80 26.22 -23.67
CA GLY A 27 28.36 26.34 -23.48
C GLY A 27 27.63 25.05 -23.86
N ALA A 28 27.93 24.47 -25.02
CA ALA A 28 27.35 23.21 -25.47
C ALA A 28 27.67 22.05 -24.50
N VAL A 29 28.92 21.94 -24.05
CA VAL A 29 29.34 20.92 -23.07
C VAL A 29 28.59 21.09 -21.74
N MET A 30 28.44 22.33 -21.25
CA MET A 30 27.74 22.62 -20.01
C MET A 30 26.25 22.26 -20.08
N VAL A 31 25.59 22.55 -21.21
CA VAL A 31 24.19 22.16 -21.45
C VAL A 31 24.07 20.62 -21.47
N SER A 32 24.90 19.95 -22.25
CA SER A 32 24.92 18.47 -22.32
C SER A 32 25.16 17.82 -20.95
N THR A 33 26.09 18.38 -20.16
CA THR A 33 26.37 17.89 -18.80
C THR A 33 25.15 18.07 -17.89
N ARG A 34 24.47 19.22 -17.94
CA ARG A 34 23.25 19.47 -17.14
C ARG A 34 22.10 18.55 -17.55
N THR A 35 21.87 18.34 -18.84
CA THR A 35 20.85 17.41 -19.33
C THR A 35 21.14 15.99 -18.84
N THR A 36 22.41 15.55 -18.94
CA THR A 36 22.83 14.22 -18.45
C THR A 36 22.63 14.08 -16.94
N GLN A 37 22.99 15.10 -16.16
CA GLN A 37 22.81 15.10 -14.71
C GLN A 37 21.33 14.99 -14.32
N ARG A 38 20.45 15.74 -14.99
CA ARG A 38 18.99 15.66 -14.75
C ARG A 38 18.45 14.28 -15.07
N THR A 39 18.79 13.75 -16.25
CA THR A 39 18.39 12.40 -16.68
C THR A 39 18.82 11.33 -15.67
N THR A 40 20.06 11.45 -15.16
CA THR A 40 20.59 10.53 -14.15
C THR A 40 19.83 10.65 -12.82
N GLN A 41 19.44 11.87 -12.42
CA GLN A 41 18.65 12.10 -11.21
C GLN A 41 17.24 11.52 -11.33
N THR A 42 16.54 11.78 -12.44
CA THR A 42 15.20 11.23 -12.69
C THR A 42 15.20 9.71 -12.67
N LEU A 43 16.19 9.06 -13.31
CA LEU A 43 16.33 7.60 -13.26
C LEU A 43 16.60 7.05 -11.86
N ALA A 44 17.33 7.80 -11.02
CA ALA A 44 17.58 7.40 -9.64
C ALA A 44 16.31 7.50 -8.78
N MET A 45 15.51 8.56 -8.97
CA MET A 45 14.20 8.73 -8.32
C MET A 45 13.27 7.57 -8.68
N LEU A 46 13.07 7.28 -9.98
CA LEU A 46 12.23 6.17 -10.43
C LEU A 46 12.63 4.81 -9.84
N GLN A 47 13.92 4.55 -9.65
CA GLN A 47 14.38 3.32 -9.00
C GLN A 47 14.10 3.28 -7.51
N GLU A 48 14.21 4.43 -6.84
CA GLU A 48 13.86 4.57 -5.42
C GLU A 48 12.35 4.41 -5.21
N ASP A 49 11.55 5.03 -6.07
CA ASP A 49 10.10 4.97 -6.08
C ASP A 49 9.60 3.54 -6.32
N ALA A 50 10.14 2.85 -7.32
CA ALA A 50 9.87 1.43 -7.55
C ALA A 50 10.20 0.60 -6.29
N ARG A 51 11.37 0.82 -5.69
CA ARG A 51 11.79 0.11 -4.47
C ARG A 51 10.82 0.36 -3.32
N TYR A 52 10.36 1.59 -3.14
CA TYR A 52 9.41 1.95 -2.10
C TYR A 52 8.03 1.33 -2.34
N ALA A 53 7.51 1.38 -3.57
CA ALA A 53 6.25 0.71 -3.96
C ALA A 53 6.28 -0.78 -3.62
N PHE A 54 7.35 -1.47 -4.04
CA PHE A 54 7.52 -2.89 -3.75
C PHE A 54 7.65 -3.18 -2.26
N LEU A 55 8.33 -2.33 -1.47
CA LEU A 55 8.44 -2.51 -0.02
C LEU A 55 7.07 -2.42 0.68
N ALA A 56 6.26 -1.43 0.32
CA ALA A 56 4.92 -1.26 0.86
C ALA A 56 4.00 -2.43 0.50
N LEU A 57 3.92 -2.78 -0.80
CA LEU A 57 3.13 -3.93 -1.27
C LEU A 57 3.62 -5.25 -0.64
N THR A 58 4.93 -5.45 -0.51
CA THR A 58 5.50 -6.66 0.10
C THR A 58 5.12 -6.80 1.57
N ARG A 59 5.16 -5.72 2.35
CA ARG A 59 4.77 -5.75 3.76
C ARG A 59 3.35 -6.29 3.92
N ASP A 60 2.45 -5.81 3.07
CA ASP A 60 1.05 -6.10 3.16
C ASP A 60 0.68 -7.46 2.58
N VAL A 61 1.17 -7.80 1.38
CA VAL A 61 0.95 -9.11 0.74
C VAL A 61 1.48 -10.25 1.61
N ARG A 62 2.63 -10.09 2.27
CA ARG A 62 3.18 -11.14 3.14
C ARG A 62 2.27 -11.43 4.35
N MET A 63 1.57 -10.43 4.84
CA MET A 63 0.70 -10.53 6.01
C MET A 63 -0.78 -10.66 5.65
N ALA A 64 -1.12 -10.70 4.36
CA ALA A 64 -2.49 -10.79 3.89
C ALA A 64 -3.19 -12.04 4.47
N GLY A 65 -4.41 -11.83 4.95
CA GLY A 65 -5.23 -12.83 5.64
C GLY A 65 -4.75 -13.22 7.03
N TYR A 66 -3.74 -12.55 7.60
CA TYR A 66 -3.36 -12.77 8.99
C TYR A 66 -4.37 -12.10 9.92
N THR A 67 -5.10 -12.91 10.69
CA THR A 67 -6.19 -12.51 11.59
C THR A 67 -6.00 -13.05 13.00
N GLY A 68 -4.77 -13.40 13.38
CA GLY A 68 -4.46 -13.89 14.74
C GLY A 68 -4.72 -15.37 15.01
N GLY A 69 -5.06 -16.16 14.00
CA GLY A 69 -5.05 -17.64 14.07
C GLY A 69 -6.38 -18.32 13.74
N TYR A 70 -7.47 -17.58 13.58
CA TYR A 70 -8.75 -18.09 13.11
C TYR A 70 -9.24 -17.31 11.89
N GLN A 71 -9.94 -17.98 10.99
CA GLN A 71 -10.58 -17.34 9.85
C GLN A 71 -11.79 -16.53 10.30
N LEU A 72 -12.05 -15.41 9.62
CA LEU A 72 -13.22 -14.57 9.85
C LEU A 72 -14.32 -14.92 8.87
N ASP A 73 -15.55 -15.04 9.36
CA ASP A 73 -16.69 -15.54 8.58
C ASP A 73 -17.40 -14.44 7.78
N SER A 74 -17.46 -13.20 8.29
CA SER A 74 -18.11 -12.08 7.59
C SER A 74 -17.84 -10.72 8.24
N ALA A 75 -17.92 -9.65 7.45
CA ALA A 75 -17.94 -8.27 7.93
C ALA A 75 -19.36 -7.67 7.82
N PRO A 76 -19.75 -6.72 8.68
CA PRO A 76 -20.97 -5.94 8.52
C PRO A 76 -21.00 -5.16 7.20
N ALA A 77 -22.15 -5.16 6.51
CA ALA A 77 -22.32 -4.42 5.24
C ALA A 77 -22.25 -2.89 5.39
N SER A 78 -22.27 -2.38 6.62
CA SER A 78 -22.13 -0.95 6.96
C SER A 78 -20.69 -0.46 7.04
N TRP A 79 -19.71 -1.37 6.95
CA TRP A 79 -18.29 -1.01 6.99
C TRP A 79 -17.80 -0.52 5.62
N PRO A 80 -16.66 0.21 5.57
CA PRO A 80 -16.03 0.60 4.31
C PRO A 80 -15.89 -0.59 3.36
N PRO A 81 -16.12 -0.44 2.04
CA PRO A 81 -16.14 -1.54 1.08
C PRO A 81 -14.91 -2.45 1.16
N GLU A 82 -13.72 -1.86 1.40
CA GLU A 82 -12.45 -2.58 1.51
C GLU A 82 -12.43 -3.53 2.72
N THR A 83 -13.15 -3.18 3.78
CA THR A 83 -13.32 -3.95 5.01
C THR A 83 -14.57 -4.83 5.00
N THR A 84 -15.35 -4.88 3.91
CA THR A 84 -16.52 -5.77 3.83
C THR A 84 -16.17 -7.20 3.40
N ASP A 85 -15.03 -7.40 2.72
CA ASP A 85 -14.60 -8.70 2.19
C ASP A 85 -13.49 -9.35 3.02
N ILE A 86 -13.56 -9.23 4.35
CA ILE A 86 -12.54 -9.77 5.26
C ILE A 86 -12.48 -11.31 5.20
N ALA A 87 -13.57 -11.97 4.77
CA ALA A 87 -13.61 -13.40 4.53
C ALA A 87 -12.74 -13.84 3.33
N ASN A 88 -12.44 -12.92 2.42
CA ASN A 88 -11.55 -13.10 1.28
C ASN A 88 -10.42 -12.04 1.33
N PRO A 89 -9.48 -12.20 2.27
CA PRO A 89 -8.55 -11.15 2.67
C PRO A 89 -7.42 -10.89 1.67
N LEU A 90 -7.43 -11.56 0.52
CA LEU A 90 -6.56 -11.27 -0.60
C LEU A 90 -7.29 -11.67 -1.87
N HIS A 91 -7.57 -10.68 -2.70
CA HIS A 91 -8.10 -10.86 -4.04
C HIS A 91 -7.76 -9.65 -4.90
N GLY A 92 -8.01 -9.75 -6.19
CA GLY A 92 -7.88 -8.59 -7.06
C GLY A 92 -8.89 -8.59 -8.18
N LEU A 93 -8.71 -7.59 -9.04
CA LEU A 93 -9.50 -7.35 -10.23
C LEU A 93 -8.54 -7.05 -11.38
N ASP A 94 -8.79 -7.69 -12.51
CA ASP A 94 -8.04 -7.52 -13.75
C ASP A 94 -8.69 -6.46 -14.63
N ASP A 95 -7.94 -5.48 -15.12
CA ASP A 95 -8.57 -4.36 -15.80
C ASP A 95 -9.12 -4.64 -17.20
N GLU A 96 -8.60 -5.69 -17.84
CA GLU A 96 -9.06 -6.09 -19.16
C GLU A 96 -10.21 -7.10 -19.12
N HIS A 97 -10.38 -7.81 -18.00
CA HIS A 97 -11.34 -8.92 -17.88
C HIS A 97 -12.41 -8.70 -16.79
N ASP A 98 -12.18 -7.86 -15.79
CA ASP A 98 -13.15 -7.52 -14.74
C ASP A 98 -13.79 -6.14 -14.96
N THR A 99 -15.03 -5.98 -14.48
CA THR A 99 -15.65 -4.65 -14.40
C THR A 99 -15.22 -3.97 -13.11
N ILE A 100 -14.30 -3.02 -13.21
CA ILE A 100 -13.74 -2.31 -12.05
C ILE A 100 -14.46 -0.97 -11.85
N THR A 101 -15.27 -0.88 -10.80
CA THR A 101 -15.92 0.39 -10.41
C THR A 101 -15.22 0.97 -9.19
N MET A 102 -14.20 1.77 -9.42
CA MET A 102 -13.44 2.44 -8.36
C MET A 102 -13.12 3.89 -8.75
N SER A 103 -13.59 4.84 -7.95
CA SER A 103 -13.28 6.27 -8.13
C SER A 103 -11.77 6.52 -8.09
N GLY A 104 -11.28 7.50 -8.85
CA GLY A 104 -9.86 7.89 -8.84
C GLY A 104 -8.92 6.92 -9.57
N ARG A 105 -9.36 5.70 -9.88
CA ARG A 105 -8.58 4.76 -10.69
C ARG A 105 -8.49 5.23 -12.14
N THR A 106 -7.29 5.19 -12.70
CA THR A 106 -7.00 5.59 -14.09
C THR A 106 -6.51 4.45 -14.97
N GLY A 107 -6.02 3.34 -14.40
CA GLY A 107 -5.57 2.17 -15.15
C GLY A 107 -5.14 0.99 -14.27
N GLY A 108 -4.73 -0.10 -14.92
CA GLY A 108 -4.11 -1.26 -14.29
C GLY A 108 -5.01 -2.07 -13.37
N ASP A 109 -4.52 -3.21 -12.93
CA ASP A 109 -5.15 -4.11 -11.98
C ASP A 109 -5.37 -3.46 -10.62
N VAL A 110 -6.25 -4.06 -9.84
CA VAL A 110 -6.52 -3.68 -8.46
C VAL A 110 -6.19 -4.86 -7.54
N LEU A 111 -5.47 -4.57 -6.46
CA LEU A 111 -5.19 -5.53 -5.40
C LEU A 111 -5.91 -5.12 -4.13
N HIS A 112 -6.80 -5.98 -3.66
CA HIS A 112 -7.44 -5.87 -2.36
C HIS A 112 -6.79 -6.83 -1.37
N LEU A 113 -6.46 -6.33 -0.18
CA LEU A 113 -5.96 -7.16 0.90
C LEU A 113 -6.45 -6.68 2.25
N VAL A 114 -6.55 -7.62 3.17
CA VAL A 114 -6.88 -7.38 4.57
C VAL A 114 -5.88 -8.11 5.45
N ARG A 115 -5.38 -7.42 6.48
CA ARG A 115 -4.47 -8.00 7.48
C ARG A 115 -4.64 -7.34 8.84
N ALA A 116 -4.37 -8.09 9.90
CA ALA A 116 -4.17 -7.53 11.23
C ALA A 116 -2.80 -6.84 11.32
N ASP A 117 -2.75 -5.65 11.91
CA ASP A 117 -1.52 -4.95 12.20
C ASP A 117 -0.92 -5.43 13.52
N THR A 118 0.11 -6.26 13.43
CA THR A 118 0.79 -6.83 14.60
C THR A 118 1.65 -5.84 15.37
N ASP A 119 2.03 -4.71 14.76
CA ASP A 119 2.95 -3.74 15.35
C ASP A 119 2.23 -2.80 16.33
N HIS A 120 0.93 -2.62 16.15
CA HIS A 120 0.08 -1.70 16.94
C HIS A 120 -0.97 -2.43 17.78
N ALA A 121 -0.56 -3.56 18.35
CA ALA A 121 -1.43 -4.44 19.12
C ALA A 121 -1.69 -3.93 20.54
N PHE A 122 -2.91 -4.17 21.03
CA PHE A 122 -3.31 -3.92 22.41
C PHE A 122 -3.61 -5.21 23.17
N VAL A 123 -3.45 -5.15 24.48
CA VAL A 123 -3.93 -6.15 25.43
C VAL A 123 -5.06 -5.50 26.22
N LEU A 124 -6.11 -6.25 26.54
CA LEU A 124 -7.17 -5.74 27.40
C LEU A 124 -6.65 -5.52 28.82
N ASP A 125 -7.01 -4.38 29.41
CA ASP A 125 -6.77 -4.08 30.82
C ASP A 125 -7.89 -4.69 31.70
N THR A 126 -9.12 -4.71 31.17
CA THR A 126 -10.31 -5.27 31.84
C THR A 126 -11.10 -6.19 30.92
N ALA A 127 -11.87 -7.11 31.52
CA ALA A 127 -12.77 -7.97 30.75
C ALA A 127 -13.80 -7.12 30.04
N CYS A 128 -14.14 -7.50 28.81
CA CYS A 128 -15.25 -6.88 28.09
C CYS A 128 -16.50 -6.79 28.95
N GLN A 129 -17.16 -5.64 28.94
CA GLN A 129 -18.42 -5.40 29.61
C GLN A 129 -19.48 -4.97 28.60
N GLY A 130 -20.73 -5.41 28.75
CA GLY A 130 -21.85 -4.95 27.92
C GLY A 130 -22.52 -6.07 27.13
N GLY A 131 -23.36 -5.67 26.18
CA GLY A 131 -24.14 -6.56 25.33
C GLY A 131 -23.86 -6.30 23.84
N ALA A 132 -24.51 -7.09 22.97
CA ALA A 132 -24.37 -6.95 21.53
C ALA A 132 -24.67 -5.51 21.07
N GLY A 133 -23.82 -4.96 20.20
CA GLY A 133 -23.90 -3.60 19.69
C GLY A 133 -23.43 -2.50 20.65
N ALA A 134 -22.90 -2.84 21.83
CA ALA A 134 -22.38 -1.86 22.78
C ALA A 134 -21.31 -2.46 23.72
N ALA A 135 -20.51 -3.40 23.22
CA ALA A 135 -19.47 -4.04 24.02
C ALA A 135 -18.36 -3.03 24.35
N ARG A 136 -17.93 -3.01 25.62
CA ARG A 136 -17.00 -2.04 26.18
C ARG A 136 -15.72 -2.69 26.68
N PHE A 137 -14.58 -2.08 26.40
CA PHE A 137 -13.27 -2.56 26.82
C PHE A 137 -12.44 -1.42 27.37
N THR A 138 -11.57 -1.72 28.32
CA THR A 138 -10.53 -0.78 28.75
C THR A 138 -9.19 -1.27 28.23
N LEU A 139 -8.43 -0.38 27.60
CA LEU A 139 -7.08 -0.63 27.12
C LEU A 139 -6.10 0.27 27.87
N ALA A 140 -4.89 -0.24 28.10
CA ALA A 140 -3.79 0.63 28.51
C ALA A 140 -3.51 1.67 27.40
N CYS A 141 -3.33 2.93 27.80
CA CYS A 141 -3.03 3.98 26.84
C CYS A 141 -1.71 3.75 26.09
N GLN A 142 -1.73 3.90 24.77
CA GLN A 142 -0.56 3.97 23.89
C GLN A 142 -0.59 5.31 23.12
N PRO A 143 0.21 6.32 23.49
CA PRO A 143 0.12 7.64 22.86
C PRO A 143 0.50 7.68 21.37
N THR A 144 1.26 6.69 20.90
CA THR A 144 1.72 6.60 19.50
C THR A 144 0.69 6.03 18.55
N HIS A 145 -0.25 5.23 19.05
CA HIS A 145 -1.29 4.59 18.27
C HIS A 145 -2.44 4.27 19.21
N PHE A 146 -3.66 4.73 18.91
CA PHE A 146 -4.83 4.39 19.71
C PHE A 146 -6.06 4.27 18.81
N PRO A 147 -7.06 3.45 19.21
CA PRO A 147 -8.27 3.31 18.43
C PRO A 147 -9.08 4.61 18.38
N LEU A 148 -9.65 4.90 17.22
CA LEU A 148 -10.56 6.02 16.96
C LEU A 148 -11.92 5.51 16.52
N ALA A 149 -12.97 6.31 16.74
CA ALA A 149 -14.29 6.01 16.23
C ALA A 149 -14.28 5.84 14.70
N GLY A 150 -14.96 4.82 14.20
CA GLY A 150 -15.00 4.44 12.78
C GLY A 150 -13.95 3.41 12.37
N GLN A 151 -12.89 3.18 13.16
CA GLN A 151 -11.86 2.20 12.81
C GLN A 151 -12.32 0.77 13.07
N THR A 152 -11.86 -0.14 12.21
CA THR A 152 -12.09 -1.57 12.32
C THR A 152 -10.93 -2.27 13.02
N TRP A 153 -11.26 -3.17 13.93
CA TRP A 153 -10.32 -3.88 14.79
C TRP A 153 -10.67 -5.37 14.82
N ILE A 154 -9.68 -6.18 15.18
CA ILE A 154 -9.84 -7.61 15.40
C ILE A 154 -9.37 -7.96 16.81
N ALA A 155 -10.26 -8.61 17.57
CA ALA A 155 -9.93 -9.26 18.83
C ALA A 155 -9.67 -10.74 18.56
N THR A 156 -8.54 -11.25 19.03
CA THR A 156 -8.15 -12.64 18.77
C THR A 156 -7.47 -13.26 19.97
N SER A 157 -7.75 -14.55 20.19
CA SER A 157 -7.10 -15.41 21.18
C SER A 157 -6.85 -16.79 20.56
N PRO A 158 -6.20 -17.71 21.28
CA PRO A 158 -6.07 -19.10 20.84
C PRO A 158 -7.40 -19.85 20.62
N TYR A 159 -8.55 -19.30 21.00
CA TYR A 159 -9.85 -19.99 20.95
C TYR A 159 -10.94 -19.27 20.16
N PHE A 160 -10.75 -18.01 19.77
CA PHE A 160 -11.72 -17.27 18.98
C PHE A 160 -11.05 -16.13 18.21
N THR A 161 -11.75 -15.62 17.22
CA THR A 161 -11.48 -14.31 16.61
C THR A 161 -12.79 -13.59 16.36
N GLU A 162 -12.82 -12.28 16.56
CA GLU A 162 -13.98 -11.43 16.26
C GLU A 162 -13.48 -10.10 15.72
N THR A 163 -14.12 -9.60 14.66
CA THR A 163 -13.93 -8.23 14.19
C THR A 163 -15.03 -7.32 14.70
N PHE A 164 -14.69 -6.08 14.99
CA PHE A 164 -15.63 -5.04 15.39
C PHE A 164 -15.15 -3.67 14.90
N ALA A 165 -16.09 -2.74 14.72
CA ALA A 165 -15.80 -1.33 14.55
C ALA A 165 -15.91 -0.60 15.89
N VAL A 166 -15.04 0.37 16.08
CA VAL A 166 -15.07 1.26 17.25
C VAL A 166 -16.17 2.31 17.02
N THR A 167 -17.20 2.32 17.85
CA THR A 167 -18.29 3.30 17.76
C THR A 167 -17.97 4.58 18.51
N SER A 168 -17.25 4.46 19.64
CA SER A 168 -16.78 5.61 20.40
C SER A 168 -15.63 5.25 21.31
N THR A 169 -14.87 6.26 21.71
CA THR A 169 -13.79 6.15 22.69
C THR A 169 -13.93 7.22 23.77
N ASP A 170 -13.46 6.91 24.97
CA ASP A 170 -13.38 7.83 26.10
C ASP A 170 -11.98 7.72 26.74
N PRO A 171 -11.16 8.79 26.70
CA PRO A 171 -11.41 10.06 26.02
C PRO A 171 -11.51 9.95 24.48
N SER A 172 -12.41 10.73 23.88
CA SER A 172 -12.73 10.66 22.43
C SER A 172 -11.60 11.15 21.52
N ALA A 173 -10.71 12.00 22.03
CA ALA A 173 -9.49 12.43 21.34
C ALA A 173 -8.32 11.45 21.52
N GLY A 174 -8.57 10.29 22.11
CA GLY A 174 -7.54 9.34 22.49
C GLY A 174 -6.71 9.79 23.68
N CYS A 175 -5.55 9.17 23.84
CA CYS A 175 -4.73 9.34 25.02
C CYS A 175 -3.38 10.00 24.69
N ALA A 176 -3.28 11.30 24.97
CA ALA A 176 -2.04 12.06 24.80
C ALA A 176 -1.01 11.76 25.91
N THR A 177 0.25 12.14 25.71
CA THR A 177 1.28 12.10 26.74
C THR A 177 0.85 12.92 27.96
N GLY A 178 0.59 12.27 29.10
CA GLY A 178 0.04 12.90 30.31
C GLY A 178 -1.49 12.89 30.43
N SER A 179 -2.19 12.19 29.54
CA SER A 179 -3.64 11.95 29.59
C SER A 179 -3.98 10.67 30.38
N ALA A 180 -5.25 10.24 30.33
CA ALA A 180 -5.76 9.03 30.98
C ALA A 180 -4.86 7.81 30.70
N THR A 181 -4.54 7.04 31.74
CA THR A 181 -3.75 5.79 31.65
C THR A 181 -4.53 4.66 30.97
N THR A 182 -5.83 4.86 30.80
CA THR A 182 -6.79 3.88 30.28
C THR A 182 -7.69 4.54 29.22
N LEU A 183 -7.95 3.83 28.13
CA LEU A 183 -8.91 4.19 27.10
C LEU A 183 -10.11 3.25 27.20
N THR A 184 -11.33 3.80 27.33
CA THR A 184 -12.54 2.99 27.23
C THR A 184 -13.08 3.05 25.81
N LEU A 185 -13.34 1.89 25.23
CA LEU A 185 -13.86 1.77 23.87
C LEU A 185 -15.25 1.19 23.91
N VAL A 186 -16.13 1.68 23.05
CA VAL A 186 -17.41 1.06 22.74
C VAL A 186 -17.32 0.53 21.31
N SER A 187 -17.74 -0.71 21.11
CA SER A 187 -17.73 -1.37 19.82
C SER A 187 -19.13 -1.79 19.39
N ASP A 188 -19.26 -2.04 18.08
CA ASP A 188 -20.47 -2.60 17.45
C ASP A 188 -20.55 -4.14 17.52
N SER A 189 -19.69 -4.81 18.33
CA SER A 189 -19.60 -6.27 18.41
C SER A 189 -20.98 -6.94 18.48
N THR A 190 -21.23 -7.85 17.54
CA THR A 190 -22.51 -8.52 17.40
C THR A 190 -22.65 -9.72 18.32
N THR A 191 -21.54 -10.27 18.81
CA THR A 191 -21.53 -11.48 19.67
C THR A 191 -21.44 -11.20 21.16
N ALA A 192 -21.53 -9.92 21.58
CA ALA A 192 -21.56 -9.49 22.98
C ALA A 192 -20.40 -10.09 23.80
N CYS A 193 -19.21 -9.49 23.73
CA CYS A 193 -18.07 -9.94 24.53
C CYS A 193 -17.77 -11.44 24.33
N GLY A 194 -17.90 -11.99 23.11
CA GLY A 194 -17.59 -13.40 22.82
C GLY A 194 -16.15 -13.78 23.18
N PHE A 195 -15.28 -12.78 23.24
CA PHE A 195 -13.89 -12.83 23.67
C PHE A 195 -13.63 -12.54 25.15
N GLY A 196 -14.68 -12.27 25.91
CA GLY A 196 -14.65 -11.34 27.04
C GLY A 196 -15.11 -11.90 28.38
N SER A 197 -14.64 -13.08 28.76
CA SER A 197 -14.50 -13.42 30.19
C SER A 197 -13.05 -13.62 30.63
N ASP A 198 -12.13 -13.78 29.68
CA ASP A 198 -10.72 -14.00 29.95
C ASP A 198 -9.92 -12.72 29.65
N THR A 199 -9.39 -12.08 30.69
CA THR A 199 -8.55 -10.89 30.57
C THR A 199 -7.09 -11.22 30.25
N ALA A 200 -6.70 -12.49 30.26
CA ALA A 200 -5.31 -12.91 30.13
C ALA A 200 -4.90 -13.28 28.69
N THR A 201 -5.85 -13.39 27.75
CA THR A 201 -5.59 -14.03 26.44
C THR A 201 -5.92 -13.22 25.18
N PRO A 202 -6.88 -12.28 25.13
CA PRO A 202 -7.19 -11.61 23.88
C PRO A 202 -6.20 -10.49 23.57
N ARG A 203 -5.75 -10.43 22.32
CA ARG A 203 -5.06 -9.28 21.75
C ARG A 203 -5.96 -8.59 20.75
N LEU A 204 -5.97 -7.27 20.79
CA LEU A 204 -6.63 -6.44 19.80
C LEU A 204 -5.59 -5.98 18.79
N TYR A 205 -5.90 -6.11 17.51
CA TYR A 205 -5.07 -5.58 16.43
C TYR A 205 -5.92 -4.64 15.56
N PRO A 206 -5.37 -3.51 15.08
CA PRO A 206 -6.00 -2.76 14.02
C PRO A 206 -6.17 -3.67 12.80
N LEU A 207 -7.32 -3.60 12.15
CA LEU A 207 -7.53 -4.29 10.89
C LEU A 207 -7.21 -3.31 9.76
N ILE A 208 -6.21 -3.65 8.95
CA ILE A 208 -5.81 -2.87 7.78
C ILE A 208 -6.42 -3.53 6.56
N ALA A 209 -7.29 -2.80 5.87
CA ALA A 209 -7.82 -3.16 4.57
C ALA A 209 -7.35 -2.14 3.53
N HIS A 210 -6.54 -2.59 2.58
CA HIS A 210 -5.98 -1.76 1.54
C HIS A 210 -6.48 -2.20 0.17
N SER A 211 -6.79 -1.22 -0.66
CA SER A 211 -6.93 -1.41 -2.09
C SER A 211 -5.84 -0.63 -2.81
N TYR A 212 -4.95 -1.33 -3.50
CA TYR A 212 -3.90 -0.73 -4.31
C TYR A 212 -4.35 -0.63 -5.76
N PHE A 213 -4.11 0.53 -6.37
CA PHE A 213 -4.51 0.79 -7.75
C PHE A 213 -3.72 1.96 -8.34
N VAL A 214 -3.71 2.07 -9.66
CA VAL A 214 -3.14 3.26 -10.32
C VAL A 214 -4.20 4.34 -10.46
N GLY A 215 -3.88 5.53 -9.98
CA GLY A 215 -4.70 6.72 -10.05
C GLY A 215 -3.89 7.92 -10.51
N THR A 216 -4.29 9.11 -10.07
CA THR A 216 -3.52 10.35 -10.25
C THR A 216 -3.31 11.04 -8.91
N ASN A 217 -2.16 11.68 -8.74
CA ASN A 217 -1.91 12.58 -7.62
C ASN A 217 -2.64 13.92 -7.78
N ASP A 218 -2.43 14.83 -6.82
CA ASP A 218 -3.05 16.16 -6.80
C ASP A 218 -2.60 17.05 -7.99
N GLU A 219 -1.45 16.74 -8.59
CA GLU A 219 -0.90 17.38 -9.79
C GLU A 219 -1.42 16.76 -11.11
N GLY A 220 -2.19 15.68 -11.05
CA GLY A 220 -2.72 14.97 -12.22
C GLY A 220 -1.72 14.02 -12.89
N GLU A 221 -0.60 13.73 -12.24
CA GLU A 221 0.41 12.76 -12.67
C GLU A 221 0.03 11.34 -12.22
N PRO A 222 0.39 10.30 -12.98
CA PRO A 222 0.08 8.92 -12.61
C PRO A 222 0.78 8.53 -11.31
N ALA A 223 0.07 7.85 -10.42
CA ALA A 223 0.62 7.40 -9.15
C ALA A 223 0.00 6.07 -8.68
N LEU A 224 0.77 5.31 -7.90
CA LEU A 224 0.23 4.18 -7.15
C LEU A 224 -0.48 4.72 -5.91
N MET A 225 -1.77 4.47 -5.86
CA MET A 225 -2.65 4.89 -4.77
C MET A 225 -2.93 3.71 -3.84
N VAL A 226 -3.15 4.03 -2.57
CA VAL A 226 -3.73 3.12 -1.59
C VAL A 226 -5.02 3.71 -1.07
N ARG A 227 -6.11 2.96 -1.18
CA ARG A 227 -7.38 3.28 -0.52
C ARG A 227 -7.48 2.54 0.79
N GLN A 228 -7.73 3.29 1.86
CA GLN A 228 -8.04 2.77 3.19
C GLN A 228 -9.23 3.53 3.76
N ASP A 229 -10.24 2.82 4.27
CA ASP A 229 -11.43 3.41 4.91
C ASP A 229 -12.12 4.49 4.03
N GLY A 230 -12.19 4.23 2.71
CA GLY A 230 -12.75 5.15 1.71
C GLY A 230 -11.89 6.37 1.38
N THR A 231 -10.68 6.50 1.93
CA THR A 231 -9.74 7.59 1.66
C THR A 231 -8.60 7.12 0.78
N ASP A 232 -8.34 7.86 -0.31
CA ASP A 232 -7.19 7.64 -1.18
C ASP A 232 -5.97 8.39 -0.68
N THR A 233 -4.83 7.70 -0.62
CA THR A 233 -3.53 8.31 -0.34
C THR A 233 -2.56 7.91 -1.43
N GLU A 234 -1.78 8.88 -1.91
CA GLU A 234 -0.66 8.61 -2.80
C GLU A 234 0.41 7.83 -2.05
N LEU A 235 0.81 6.70 -2.62
CA LEU A 235 1.93 5.93 -2.12
C LEU A 235 3.22 6.31 -2.84
N VAL A 236 3.19 6.30 -4.17
CA VAL A 236 4.36 6.52 -5.03
C VAL A 236 3.94 7.23 -6.31
N GLU A 237 4.59 8.34 -6.62
CA GLU A 237 4.45 9.05 -7.89
C GLU A 237 5.04 8.26 -9.08
N GLY A 238 4.60 8.61 -10.29
CA GLY A 238 5.16 8.08 -11.53
C GLY A 238 4.80 6.63 -11.84
N ILE A 239 3.95 5.94 -11.07
CA ILE A 239 3.46 4.60 -11.42
C ILE A 239 2.25 4.74 -12.34
N SER A 240 2.40 4.36 -13.61
CA SER A 240 1.38 4.51 -14.66
C SER A 240 0.60 3.24 -14.98
N ASP A 241 1.12 2.07 -14.59
CA ASP A 241 0.41 0.79 -14.74
C ASP A 241 0.83 -0.20 -13.64
N LEU A 242 -0.13 -1.06 -13.25
CA LEU A 242 0.01 -2.12 -12.26
C LEU A 242 -0.62 -3.38 -12.85
N GLN A 243 0.19 -4.43 -13.01
CA GLN A 243 -0.25 -5.71 -13.57
C GLN A 243 0.09 -6.84 -12.60
N ILE A 244 -0.86 -7.74 -12.37
CA ILE A 244 -0.82 -8.70 -11.27
C ILE A 244 -1.15 -10.11 -11.75
N LEU A 245 -0.24 -11.04 -11.48
CA LEU A 245 -0.49 -12.46 -11.63
C LEU A 245 -0.45 -13.16 -10.28
N TYR A 246 -1.42 -14.04 -10.06
CA TYR A 246 -1.61 -14.82 -8.84
C TYR A 246 -1.07 -16.22 -9.04
N GLY A 247 -0.08 -16.57 -8.23
CA GLY A 247 0.51 -17.90 -8.15
C GLY A 247 -0.38 -18.81 -7.30
N ILE A 248 -1.05 -19.75 -7.94
CA ILE A 248 -2.00 -20.66 -7.30
C ILE A 248 -1.44 -22.07 -7.14
N ASP A 249 -1.93 -22.74 -6.11
CA ASP A 249 -1.67 -24.14 -5.74
C ASP A 249 -2.91 -24.97 -6.08
N ASP A 250 -2.88 -25.68 -7.21
CA ASP A 250 -4.02 -26.46 -7.71
C ASP A 250 -4.12 -27.85 -7.04
N ASP A 251 -3.01 -28.39 -6.51
CA ASP A 251 -2.96 -29.74 -5.91
C ASP A 251 -2.82 -29.78 -4.38
N ALA A 252 -2.79 -28.60 -3.75
CA ALA A 252 -2.70 -28.37 -2.31
C ALA A 252 -1.38 -28.85 -1.67
N ASP A 253 -0.28 -28.90 -2.44
CA ASP A 253 1.05 -29.30 -1.94
C ASP A 253 1.86 -28.15 -1.31
N LYS A 254 1.28 -26.94 -1.24
CA LYS A 254 1.90 -25.69 -0.78
C LYS A 254 2.98 -25.12 -1.73
N SER A 255 2.95 -25.51 -3.00
CA SER A 255 3.78 -24.95 -4.07
C SER A 255 2.92 -24.21 -5.08
N VAL A 256 3.54 -23.29 -5.83
CA VAL A 256 2.85 -22.59 -6.92
C VAL A 256 2.97 -23.41 -8.19
N ASP A 257 1.83 -23.80 -8.77
CA ASP A 257 1.77 -24.54 -10.04
C ASP A 257 1.77 -23.62 -11.25
N ARG A 258 0.96 -22.56 -11.18
CA ARG A 258 0.78 -21.61 -12.28
C ARG A 258 0.50 -20.20 -11.78
N TYR A 259 0.79 -19.23 -12.65
CA TYR A 259 0.48 -17.83 -12.47
C TYR A 259 -0.65 -17.42 -13.41
N VAL A 260 -1.71 -16.85 -12.86
CA VAL A 260 -2.90 -16.45 -13.63
C VAL A 260 -3.39 -15.06 -13.23
N ARG A 261 -4.18 -14.43 -14.10
CA ARG A 261 -4.85 -13.15 -13.81
C ARG A 261 -5.98 -13.33 -12.80
N ALA A 262 -6.50 -12.21 -12.28
CA ALA A 262 -7.56 -12.24 -11.26
C ALA A 262 -8.82 -12.99 -11.73
N ASP A 263 -9.25 -12.77 -12.98
CA ASP A 263 -10.43 -13.41 -13.60
C ASP A 263 -10.33 -14.95 -13.67
N GLN A 264 -9.10 -15.46 -13.64
CA GLN A 264 -8.77 -16.87 -13.79
C GLN A 264 -8.50 -17.59 -12.47
N VAL A 265 -8.43 -16.87 -11.35
CA VAL A 265 -8.24 -17.48 -10.03
C VAL A 265 -9.47 -18.28 -9.62
N SER A 266 -10.67 -17.76 -9.92
CA SER A 266 -11.92 -18.44 -9.58
C SER A 266 -12.94 -18.30 -10.70
N SER A 267 -13.53 -19.43 -11.09
CA SER A 267 -14.69 -19.48 -11.99
C SER A 267 -16.01 -19.63 -11.22
N ALA A 268 -15.96 -19.57 -9.89
CA ALA A 268 -17.10 -19.84 -9.04
C ALA A 268 -18.08 -18.66 -9.01
N THR A 269 -19.37 -18.96 -9.04
CA THR A 269 -20.44 -17.94 -9.03
C THR A 269 -20.89 -17.55 -7.62
N THR A 270 -20.53 -18.32 -6.59
CA THR A 270 -20.87 -18.03 -5.19
C THR A 270 -19.67 -17.43 -4.46
N ALA A 271 -19.91 -16.44 -3.61
CA ALA A 271 -18.86 -15.77 -2.84
C ALA A 271 -18.00 -16.73 -1.99
N SER A 272 -18.62 -17.72 -1.34
CA SER A 272 -17.89 -18.70 -0.51
C SER A 272 -16.93 -19.57 -1.31
N ALA A 273 -17.37 -20.13 -2.45
CA ALA A 273 -16.49 -20.90 -3.32
C ALA A 273 -15.39 -20.04 -3.96
N ARG A 274 -15.70 -18.78 -4.33
CA ARG A 274 -14.69 -17.84 -4.81
C ARG A 274 -13.63 -17.59 -3.74
N ALA A 275 -14.02 -17.37 -2.48
CA ALA A 275 -13.09 -17.23 -1.37
C ALA A 275 -12.20 -18.47 -1.18
N GLU A 276 -12.74 -19.68 -1.34
CA GLU A 276 -11.96 -20.94 -1.28
C GLU A 276 -10.90 -21.04 -2.38
N ASP A 277 -11.24 -20.68 -3.62
CA ASP A 277 -10.25 -20.65 -4.71
C ASP A 277 -9.17 -19.60 -4.46
N TRP A 278 -9.56 -18.40 -4.01
CA TRP A 278 -8.61 -17.35 -3.66
C TRP A 278 -7.69 -17.74 -2.51
N ARG A 279 -8.11 -18.62 -1.58
CA ARG A 279 -7.24 -19.16 -0.51
C ARG A 279 -6.06 -20.00 -1.05
N ARG A 280 -6.18 -20.57 -2.25
CA ARG A 280 -5.09 -21.32 -2.90
C ARG A 280 -4.00 -20.45 -3.52
N VAL A 281 -4.17 -19.12 -3.54
CA VAL A 281 -3.10 -18.22 -4.00
C VAL A 281 -1.97 -18.18 -2.96
N LEU A 282 -0.78 -18.63 -3.32
CA LEU A 282 0.39 -18.64 -2.44
C LEU A 282 1.41 -17.53 -2.74
N ALA A 283 1.35 -16.93 -3.93
CA ALA A 283 2.24 -15.85 -4.31
C ALA A 283 1.55 -14.85 -5.24
N ILE A 284 2.08 -13.63 -5.30
CA ILE A 284 1.69 -12.61 -6.26
C ILE A 284 2.94 -12.20 -7.05
N ARG A 285 2.82 -12.12 -8.37
CA ARG A 285 3.80 -11.48 -9.24
C ARG A 285 3.23 -10.13 -9.68
N LEU A 286 3.90 -9.07 -9.27
CA LEU A 286 3.56 -7.70 -9.63
C LEU A 286 4.49 -7.24 -10.75
N THR A 287 3.94 -6.47 -11.68
CA THR A 287 4.67 -5.70 -12.68
C THR A 287 4.19 -4.27 -12.61
N LEU A 288 5.11 -3.33 -12.39
CA LEU A 288 4.86 -1.90 -12.35
C LEU A 288 5.47 -1.26 -13.59
N THR A 289 4.72 -0.40 -14.26
CA THR A 289 5.25 0.51 -15.28
C THR A 289 5.41 1.88 -14.63
N LEU A 290 6.63 2.41 -14.70
CA LEU A 290 6.98 3.71 -14.17
C LEU A 290 7.22 4.69 -15.30
N THR A 291 6.50 5.81 -15.28
CA THR A 291 6.63 6.91 -16.23
C THR A 291 7.35 8.09 -15.56
N PRO A 292 8.43 8.60 -16.15
CA PRO A 292 9.12 9.80 -15.65
C PRO A 292 8.17 11.02 -15.63
N THR A 293 7.91 11.59 -14.46
CA THR A 293 7.07 12.79 -14.31
C THR A 293 7.82 14.08 -14.67
N ASN A 294 9.14 14.08 -14.50
CA ASN A 294 10.02 15.25 -14.70
C ASN A 294 10.88 15.17 -15.99
N ASP A 295 10.36 14.61 -17.09
CA ASP A 295 11.05 14.55 -18.38
C ASP A 295 10.59 15.65 -19.36
N LEU A 296 11.23 16.82 -19.27
CA LEU A 296 10.91 17.98 -20.11
C LEU A 296 11.31 17.80 -21.59
N ASP A 297 12.27 16.91 -21.88
CA ASP A 297 12.79 16.71 -23.22
C ASP A 297 12.11 15.52 -23.92
N GLY A 298 11.29 14.74 -23.22
CA GLY A 298 10.54 13.58 -23.74
C GLY A 298 11.44 12.46 -24.26
N THR A 299 12.62 12.32 -23.66
CA THR A 299 13.69 11.40 -24.09
C THR A 299 13.80 10.15 -23.24
N LEU A 300 13.14 10.12 -22.09
CA LEU A 300 13.13 8.99 -21.18
C LEU A 300 11.95 8.07 -21.52
N ASP A 301 12.27 6.80 -21.72
CA ASP A 301 11.27 5.74 -21.87
C ASP A 301 10.74 5.30 -20.50
N ASP A 302 9.54 4.73 -20.50
CA ASP A 302 8.96 4.08 -19.33
C ASP A 302 9.86 2.94 -18.83
N ARG A 303 9.84 2.74 -17.51
CA ARG A 303 10.58 1.67 -16.84
C ARG A 303 9.63 0.60 -16.32
N ILE A 304 9.80 -0.62 -16.77
CA ILE A 304 9.04 -1.77 -16.26
C ILE A 304 9.87 -2.51 -15.21
N VAL A 305 9.28 -2.75 -14.04
CA VAL A 305 9.89 -3.52 -12.95
C VAL A 305 8.91 -4.58 -12.47
N SER A 306 9.39 -5.83 -12.35
CA SER A 306 8.57 -6.94 -11.85
C SER A 306 9.19 -7.60 -10.62
N GLY A 307 8.33 -8.08 -9.73
CA GLY A 307 8.73 -8.78 -8.50
C GLY A 307 7.70 -9.85 -8.13
N THR A 308 8.15 -10.89 -7.42
CA THR A 308 7.27 -11.94 -6.91
C THR A 308 7.33 -11.97 -5.39
N ILE A 309 6.18 -11.96 -4.73
CA ILE A 309 6.01 -11.92 -3.29
C ILE A 309 5.20 -13.14 -2.86
N ALA A 310 5.73 -13.91 -1.92
CA ALA A 310 4.98 -15.00 -1.31
C ALA A 310 3.99 -14.47 -0.26
N VAL A 311 2.78 -15.01 -0.24
CA VAL A 311 1.77 -14.80 0.80
C VAL A 311 2.14 -15.65 2.01
N ARG A 312 3.06 -15.14 2.84
CA ARG A 312 3.70 -15.89 3.92
C ARG A 312 2.68 -16.58 4.84
N ASN A 313 1.57 -15.91 5.16
CA ASN A 313 0.57 -16.47 6.05
C ASN A 313 -0.11 -17.75 5.51
N ARG A 314 -0.09 -17.99 4.18
CA ARG A 314 -0.68 -19.19 3.56
C ARG A 314 0.29 -20.37 3.46
N LEU A 315 1.60 -20.09 3.52
CA LEU A 315 2.67 -21.09 3.51
C LEU A 315 2.94 -21.71 4.90
N ILE A 316 2.53 -21.02 5.98
CA ILE A 316 2.82 -21.43 7.36
C ILE A 316 1.62 -22.13 8.02
N GLN A 317 0.40 -21.94 7.47
CA GLN A 317 -0.79 -22.61 7.98
C GLN A 317 -0.78 -24.10 7.59
N PRO A 318 -0.91 -25.02 8.57
CA PRO A 318 -0.89 -26.46 8.33
C PRO A 318 -2.06 -26.95 7.48
#